data_AF-A0A820JAV7-F1
#
_entry.id   AF-A0A820JAV7-F1
#
_cell.length_a   1.000
_cell.length_b   1.000
_cell.length_c   1.000
_cell.angle_alpha   90.00
_cell.angle_beta   90.00
_cell.angle_gamma   90.00
#
_symmetry.space_group_name_H-M   'P 1'
#
loop_
_entity.id
_entity.type
_entity.pdbx_description
1 polymer ?
#
loop_
_entity_poly.entity_id
_entity_poly.type
_entity_poly.pdbx_seq_one_letter_code
_entity_poly.pdbx_strand_id
1 'polypeptide(L)'
;VTYAGQAFRLGRYPVHFHMNGNMSLSYIKSSSIHQTFNRAVNIHATNYLTVSNNVIYDVMGGAVFLEDGVETFNTLSYNLLIFVRTSSSLLNEDVTPAAIWVTNPNNIVEHNAVAGGTHFGYWYRLLETPDGPSFAMYPNFCPHRQQFGRFFNNSVHSVGRFGVWLFPEYSPTVSGSCITDNPYQAIIEGLISWKNSRGIEWVMSSTVQITNARVFD
;
A
#
# COMPACT_ATOMS: atom_id res chain seq x y z
N VAL A 1 -16.85 -6.67 -9.63
CA VAL A 1 -16.76 -7.68 -8.56
C VAL A 1 -17.52 -7.16 -7.36
N THR A 2 -18.52 -7.89 -6.87
CA THR A 2 -19.34 -7.43 -5.74
C THR A 2 -19.74 -8.61 -4.83
N TYR A 3 -19.95 -8.35 -3.55
CA TYR A 3 -20.29 -9.38 -2.54
C TYR A 3 -19.34 -10.58 -2.58
N ALA A 4 -18.05 -10.28 -2.72
CA ALA A 4 -16.99 -11.27 -2.90
C ALA A 4 -15.99 -11.24 -1.73
N GLY A 5 -15.12 -12.25 -1.70
CA GLY A 5 -14.26 -12.54 -0.58
C GLY A 5 -14.99 -13.28 0.54
N GLN A 6 -14.28 -14.07 1.33
CA GLN A 6 -14.83 -14.74 2.50
C GLN A 6 -14.32 -14.04 3.75
N ALA A 7 -15.21 -13.46 4.54
CA ALA A 7 -14.87 -12.98 5.88
C ALA A 7 -14.36 -14.15 6.74
N PHE A 8 -13.51 -13.85 7.73
CA PHE A 8 -12.94 -14.82 8.68
C PHE A 8 -12.06 -15.91 8.03
N ARG A 9 -11.65 -15.71 6.78
CA ARG A 9 -10.77 -16.63 6.04
C ARG A 9 -9.67 -15.87 5.32
N LEU A 10 -8.48 -15.89 5.90
CA LEU A 10 -7.27 -15.34 5.28
C LEU A 10 -7.02 -16.01 3.91
N GLY A 11 -6.55 -15.24 2.92
CA GLY A 11 -6.27 -15.73 1.57
C GLY A 11 -7.48 -15.85 0.64
N ARG A 12 -8.71 -15.66 1.13
CA ARG A 12 -9.95 -15.74 0.34
C ARG A 12 -10.45 -14.35 -0.07
N TYR A 13 -9.62 -13.66 -0.85
CA TYR A 13 -9.91 -12.32 -1.37
C TYR A 13 -10.70 -12.38 -2.70
N PRO A 14 -11.45 -11.31 -3.06
CA PRO A 14 -12.08 -11.15 -4.36
C PRO A 14 -11.10 -11.25 -5.52
N VAL A 15 -9.92 -10.60 -5.40
CA VAL A 15 -8.81 -10.68 -6.35
C VAL A 15 -7.53 -10.95 -5.58
N HIS A 16 -6.82 -12.02 -5.95
CA HIS A 16 -5.59 -12.44 -5.28
C HIS A 16 -4.56 -12.89 -6.32
N PHE A 17 -3.51 -12.11 -6.49
CA PHE A 17 -2.30 -12.53 -7.20
C PHE A 17 -1.37 -13.15 -6.17
N HIS A 18 -1.18 -14.46 -6.25
CA HIS A 18 -0.55 -15.25 -5.20
C HIS A 18 0.69 -15.95 -5.73
N MET A 19 1.86 -15.42 -5.35
CA MET A 19 3.17 -15.97 -5.69
C MET A 19 3.38 -16.14 -7.19
N ASN A 20 2.90 -15.20 -8.00
CA ASN A 20 2.99 -15.28 -9.46
C ASN A 20 4.36 -14.88 -10.01
N GLY A 21 5.22 -14.23 -9.22
CA GLY A 21 6.49 -13.70 -9.72
C GLY A 21 6.25 -12.56 -10.71
N ASN A 22 6.77 -12.67 -11.94
CA ASN A 22 6.62 -11.62 -12.95
C ASN A 22 5.21 -11.62 -13.57
N MET A 23 4.49 -10.53 -13.38
CA MET A 23 3.14 -10.31 -13.91
C MET A 23 3.04 -9.05 -14.77
N SER A 24 4.13 -8.72 -15.49
CA SER A 24 4.22 -7.55 -16.39
C SER A 24 3.14 -7.43 -17.47
N LEU A 25 2.52 -8.55 -17.84
CA LEU A 25 1.42 -8.58 -18.82
C LEU A 25 0.04 -8.70 -18.19
N SER A 26 -0.03 -8.80 -16.86
CA SER A 26 -1.28 -9.01 -16.13
C SER A 26 -1.75 -7.73 -15.46
N TYR A 27 -3.06 -7.64 -15.27
CA TYR A 27 -3.67 -6.46 -14.70
C TYR A 27 -5.02 -6.74 -14.05
N ILE A 28 -5.42 -5.82 -13.18
CA ILE A 28 -6.82 -5.52 -12.88
C ILE A 28 -7.04 -4.06 -13.27
N LYS A 29 -7.83 -3.85 -14.32
CA LYS A 29 -7.99 -2.53 -14.93
C LYS A 29 -9.46 -2.20 -15.17
N SER A 30 -9.81 -0.92 -15.00
CA SER A 30 -11.13 -0.39 -15.36
C SER A 30 -12.29 -1.19 -14.75
N SER A 31 -12.09 -1.70 -13.53
CA SER A 31 -13.05 -2.56 -12.83
C SER A 31 -13.67 -1.85 -11.63
N SER A 32 -14.90 -2.22 -11.30
CA SER A 32 -15.55 -1.85 -10.04
C SER A 32 -15.49 -3.02 -9.06
N ILE A 33 -14.93 -2.81 -7.87
CA ILE A 33 -14.84 -3.80 -6.79
C ILE A 33 -15.50 -3.21 -5.54
N HIS A 34 -16.63 -3.75 -5.10
CA HIS A 34 -17.37 -3.11 -4.01
C HIS A 34 -18.11 -4.07 -3.11
N GLN A 35 -18.36 -3.64 -1.87
CA GLN A 35 -19.14 -4.40 -0.88
C GLN A 35 -18.55 -5.80 -0.65
N THR A 36 -17.24 -5.85 -0.45
CA THR A 36 -16.50 -7.09 -0.25
C THR A 36 -16.43 -7.45 1.22
N PHE A 37 -16.41 -8.75 1.51
CA PHE A 37 -16.34 -9.27 2.88
C PHE A 37 -14.89 -9.52 3.35
N ASN A 38 -13.94 -9.10 2.52
CA ASN A 38 -12.50 -9.21 2.71
C ASN A 38 -11.83 -8.06 1.91
N ARG A 39 -10.50 -7.96 1.95
CA ARG A 39 -9.72 -6.99 1.16
C ARG A 39 -10.10 -7.02 -0.32
N ALA A 40 -9.89 -5.96 -1.09
CA ALA A 40 -10.34 -5.95 -2.49
C ALA A 40 -9.34 -6.61 -3.45
N VAL A 41 -8.07 -6.21 -3.40
CA VAL A 41 -6.99 -6.71 -4.25
C VAL A 41 -5.77 -7.02 -3.39
N ASN A 42 -5.36 -8.28 -3.39
CA ASN A 42 -4.14 -8.75 -2.75
C ASN A 42 -3.06 -9.06 -3.80
N ILE A 43 -1.85 -8.58 -3.53
CA ILE A 43 -0.64 -8.81 -4.31
C ILE A 43 0.37 -9.45 -3.36
N HIS A 44 0.61 -10.75 -3.54
CA HIS A 44 1.52 -11.53 -2.70
C HIS A 44 2.62 -12.11 -3.60
N ALA A 45 3.88 -11.81 -3.29
CA ALA A 45 5.08 -12.28 -4.03
C ALA A 45 4.92 -12.17 -5.56
N THR A 46 4.36 -11.03 -5.98
CA THR A 46 4.02 -10.72 -7.37
C THR A 46 4.57 -9.34 -7.71
N ASN A 47 5.22 -9.24 -8.87
CA ASN A 47 5.97 -8.08 -9.34
C ASN A 47 5.46 -7.63 -10.71
N TYR A 48 5.64 -6.34 -11.02
CA TYR A 48 5.27 -5.75 -12.31
C TYR A 48 3.76 -5.81 -12.65
N LEU A 49 2.90 -6.12 -11.68
CA LEU A 49 1.44 -6.14 -11.88
C LEU A 49 0.91 -4.72 -12.09
N THR A 50 -0.09 -4.57 -12.96
CA THR A 50 -0.83 -3.31 -13.11
C THR A 50 -2.20 -3.36 -12.42
N VAL A 51 -2.42 -2.50 -11.43
CA VAL A 51 -3.73 -2.23 -10.79
C VAL A 51 -4.11 -0.80 -11.14
N SER A 52 -4.95 -0.60 -12.16
CA SER A 52 -5.18 0.73 -12.70
C SER A 52 -6.62 1.08 -13.06
N ASN A 53 -7.01 2.35 -12.92
CA ASN A 53 -8.34 2.84 -13.31
C ASN A 53 -9.51 2.09 -12.63
N ASN A 54 -9.32 1.54 -11.44
CA ASN A 54 -10.38 0.82 -10.73
C ASN A 54 -11.15 1.74 -9.77
N VAL A 55 -12.42 1.43 -9.54
CA VAL A 55 -13.22 2.01 -8.46
C VAL A 55 -13.39 0.93 -7.39
N ILE A 56 -12.91 1.21 -6.18
CA ILE A 56 -12.99 0.30 -5.03
C ILE A 56 -13.82 0.97 -3.94
N TYR A 57 -14.95 0.39 -3.54
CA TYR A 57 -15.91 1.06 -2.67
C TYR A 57 -16.49 0.13 -1.58
N ASP A 58 -16.57 0.60 -0.34
CA ASP A 58 -17.21 -0.12 0.77
C ASP A 58 -16.62 -1.54 0.93
N VAL A 59 -15.34 -1.61 1.27
CA VAL A 59 -14.60 -2.88 1.39
C VAL A 59 -14.11 -3.07 2.82
N MET A 60 -14.11 -4.32 3.30
CA MET A 60 -13.61 -4.69 4.62
C MET A 60 -12.10 -4.98 4.59
N GLY A 61 -11.36 -4.52 5.59
CA GLY A 61 -9.89 -4.63 5.63
C GLY A 61 -9.22 -3.64 4.68
N GLY A 62 -7.96 -3.89 4.30
CA GLY A 62 -7.26 -3.07 3.30
C GLY A 62 -7.86 -3.17 1.89
N ALA A 63 -7.87 -2.09 1.10
CA ALA A 63 -8.42 -2.15 -0.26
C ALA A 63 -7.42 -2.76 -1.27
N VAL A 64 -6.24 -2.16 -1.43
CA VAL A 64 -5.13 -2.76 -2.19
C VAL A 64 -3.98 -3.04 -1.24
N PHE A 65 -3.53 -4.29 -1.17
CA PHE A 65 -2.53 -4.74 -0.19
C PHE A 65 -1.41 -5.53 -0.86
N LEU A 66 -0.16 -5.11 -0.58
CA LEU A 66 1.06 -5.86 -0.88
C LEU A 66 1.45 -6.65 0.37
N GLU A 67 1.57 -7.98 0.26
CA GLU A 67 1.47 -8.86 1.43
C GLU A 67 2.75 -8.93 2.28
N ASP A 68 3.87 -9.31 1.68
CA ASP A 68 5.03 -9.79 2.44
C ASP A 68 6.27 -8.90 2.36
N GLY A 69 6.26 -7.85 1.52
CA GLY A 69 7.37 -6.91 1.40
C GLY A 69 8.39 -7.28 0.33
N VAL A 70 8.14 -8.30 -0.49
CA VAL A 70 8.98 -8.68 -1.64
C VAL A 70 8.36 -8.27 -2.98
N GLU A 71 7.16 -7.71 -2.96
CA GLU A 71 6.42 -7.24 -4.13
C GLU A 71 6.99 -5.89 -4.61
N THR A 72 7.53 -5.86 -5.82
CA THR A 72 8.22 -4.70 -6.40
C THR A 72 7.72 -4.38 -7.81
N PHE A 73 7.92 -3.12 -8.20
CA PHE A 73 7.60 -2.59 -9.52
C PHE A 73 6.13 -2.75 -9.95
N ASN A 74 5.22 -3.00 -9.02
CA ASN A 74 3.80 -2.99 -9.29
C ASN A 74 3.34 -1.54 -9.50
N THR A 75 2.41 -1.35 -10.44
CA THR A 75 1.83 -0.05 -10.75
C THR A 75 0.42 0.03 -10.21
N LEU A 76 0.22 0.86 -9.19
CA LEU A 76 -1.06 1.20 -8.60
C LEU A 76 -1.41 2.63 -9.05
N SER A 77 -2.19 2.78 -10.12
CA SER A 77 -2.41 4.10 -10.71
C SER A 77 -3.85 4.43 -11.08
N TYR A 78 -4.25 5.69 -10.92
CA TYR A 78 -5.57 6.17 -11.32
C TYR A 78 -6.76 5.41 -10.67
N ASN A 79 -6.56 4.82 -9.48
CA ASN A 79 -7.64 4.14 -8.76
C ASN A 79 -8.37 5.13 -7.85
N LEU A 80 -9.68 4.95 -7.73
CA LEU A 80 -10.54 5.65 -6.79
C LEU A 80 -10.95 4.67 -5.68
N LEU A 81 -10.52 4.91 -4.44
CA LEU A 81 -10.76 4.03 -3.31
C LEU A 81 -11.58 4.78 -2.25
N ILE A 82 -12.75 4.26 -1.92
CA ILE A 82 -13.75 4.95 -1.12
C ILE A 82 -14.25 4.05 0.01
N PHE A 83 -14.31 4.61 1.22
CA PHE A 83 -14.98 3.99 2.37
C PHE A 83 -14.40 2.61 2.76
N VAL A 84 -13.11 2.58 3.04
CA VAL A 84 -12.40 1.38 3.53
C VAL A 84 -12.68 1.17 5.02
N ARG A 85 -13.17 -0.02 5.38
CA ARG A 85 -13.74 -0.33 6.69
C ARG A 85 -12.86 -1.30 7.47
N THR A 86 -12.83 -1.12 8.79
CA THR A 86 -12.19 -2.05 9.72
C THR A 86 -12.73 -3.49 9.54
N SER A 87 -11.86 -4.47 9.74
CA SER A 87 -12.19 -5.89 9.75
C SER A 87 -11.42 -6.58 10.87
N SER A 88 -12.12 -7.22 11.79
CA SER A 88 -11.52 -8.07 12.83
C SER A 88 -11.39 -9.53 12.39
N SER A 89 -11.54 -9.80 11.10
CA SER A 89 -11.68 -11.16 10.55
C SER A 89 -10.44 -11.66 9.80
N LEU A 90 -9.36 -10.88 9.78
CA LEU A 90 -8.18 -11.08 8.93
C LEU A 90 -6.88 -10.93 9.75
N LEU A 91 -5.91 -10.13 9.28
CA LEU A 91 -4.72 -9.80 10.06
C LEU A 91 -5.05 -8.74 11.12
N ASN A 92 -4.21 -8.64 12.16
CA ASN A 92 -4.36 -7.63 13.20
C ASN A 92 -4.41 -6.22 12.60
N GLU A 93 -3.64 -5.99 11.56
CA GLU A 93 -3.57 -4.73 10.82
C GLU A 93 -4.89 -4.36 10.10
N ASP A 94 -5.75 -5.32 9.77
CA ASP A 94 -7.05 -5.03 9.16
C ASP A 94 -8.04 -4.40 10.15
N VAL A 95 -7.74 -4.40 11.45
CA VAL A 95 -8.50 -3.59 12.42
C VAL A 95 -8.22 -2.09 12.24
N THR A 96 -7.05 -1.75 11.67
CA THR A 96 -6.61 -0.38 11.33
C THR A 96 -6.19 -0.30 9.84
N PRO A 97 -7.12 -0.49 8.89
CA PRO A 97 -6.76 -0.72 7.49
C PRO A 97 -6.35 0.56 6.76
N ALA A 98 -5.60 0.37 5.67
CA ALA A 98 -5.31 1.42 4.69
C ALA A 98 -6.06 1.18 3.38
N ALA A 99 -6.35 2.25 2.63
CA ALA A 99 -6.84 2.09 1.26
C ALA A 99 -5.75 1.49 0.37
N ILE A 100 -4.51 1.98 0.46
CA ILE A 100 -3.35 1.36 -0.18
C ILE A 100 -2.34 1.03 0.90
N TRP A 101 -2.11 -0.27 1.12
CA TRP A 101 -1.14 -0.80 2.08
C TRP A 101 0.05 -1.38 1.32
N VAL A 102 1.19 -0.70 1.46
CA VAL A 102 2.46 -0.98 0.81
C VAL A 102 3.44 -1.55 1.82
N THR A 103 3.95 -2.75 1.58
CA THR A 103 4.98 -3.41 2.42
C THR A 103 6.38 -3.31 1.82
N ASN A 104 6.51 -2.87 0.58
CA ASN A 104 7.77 -2.59 -0.10
C ASN A 104 7.69 -1.24 -0.84
N PRO A 105 8.60 -0.29 -0.59
CA PRO A 105 8.49 1.06 -1.15
C PRO A 105 8.80 1.12 -2.65
N ASN A 106 9.44 0.10 -3.23
CA ASN A 106 9.84 0.07 -4.63
C ASN A 106 8.67 -0.32 -5.54
N ASN A 107 7.59 0.45 -5.49
CA ASN A 107 6.40 0.32 -6.32
C ASN A 107 5.96 1.70 -6.83
N ILE A 108 5.14 1.71 -7.88
CA ILE A 108 4.62 2.94 -8.49
C ILE A 108 3.21 3.17 -7.96
N VAL A 109 3.03 4.20 -7.14
CA VAL A 109 1.75 4.62 -6.56
C VAL A 109 1.47 6.04 -7.01
N GLU A 110 0.62 6.24 -8.02
CA GLU A 110 0.41 7.57 -8.58
C GLU A 110 -1.03 7.84 -9.03
N HIS A 111 -1.43 9.10 -9.01
CA HIS A 111 -2.73 9.53 -9.52
C HIS A 111 -3.94 8.85 -8.86
N ASN A 112 -3.77 8.25 -7.68
CA ASN A 112 -4.87 7.62 -6.96
C ASN A 112 -5.63 8.68 -6.15
N ALA A 113 -6.91 8.44 -5.93
CA ALA A 113 -7.76 9.23 -5.05
C ALA A 113 -8.35 8.33 -3.97
N VAL A 114 -8.10 8.69 -2.72
CA VAL A 114 -8.67 8.02 -1.55
C VAL A 114 -9.65 8.96 -0.85
N ALA A 115 -10.89 8.50 -0.65
CA ALA A 115 -11.94 9.31 -0.05
C ALA A 115 -12.73 8.53 1.00
N GLY A 116 -12.61 8.91 2.27
CA GLY A 116 -13.33 8.24 3.34
C GLY A 116 -12.70 6.89 3.69
N GLY A 117 -12.58 6.63 4.99
CA GLY A 117 -12.04 5.37 5.49
C GLY A 117 -11.84 5.44 6.98
N THR A 118 -11.84 4.29 7.63
CA THR A 118 -11.74 4.25 9.10
C THR A 118 -10.39 4.72 9.63
N HIS A 119 -9.29 4.48 8.89
CA HIS A 119 -7.93 4.72 9.39
C HIS A 119 -7.03 5.42 8.38
N PHE A 120 -6.33 4.68 7.51
CA PHE A 120 -5.25 5.24 6.71
C PHE A 120 -5.64 5.39 5.23
N GLY A 121 -5.14 6.43 4.57
CA GLY A 121 -5.21 6.49 3.11
C GLY A 121 -4.15 5.60 2.50
N TYR A 122 -2.90 6.01 2.66
CA TYR A 122 -1.72 5.28 2.22
C TYR A 122 -0.90 4.88 3.44
N TRP A 123 -0.58 3.60 3.55
CA TRP A 123 0.28 3.11 4.62
C TRP A 123 1.47 2.35 4.02
N TYR A 124 2.66 2.87 4.29
CA TYR A 124 3.93 2.22 4.01
C TYR A 124 4.40 1.52 5.29
N ARG A 125 4.09 0.22 5.40
CA ARG A 125 4.52 -0.66 6.50
C ARG A 125 5.77 -1.40 6.10
N LEU A 126 6.90 -0.72 6.21
CA LEU A 126 8.16 -1.23 5.71
C LEU A 126 8.90 -1.93 6.86
N LEU A 127 8.90 -3.25 6.84
CA LEU A 127 9.55 -4.05 7.87
C LEU A 127 11.05 -4.23 7.62
N GLU A 128 11.75 -4.64 8.68
CA GLU A 128 13.17 -4.98 8.61
C GLU A 128 13.44 -6.13 7.64
N THR A 129 12.64 -7.19 7.71
CA THR A 129 12.64 -8.36 6.83
C THR A 129 11.23 -8.59 6.26
N PRO A 130 11.07 -9.40 5.19
CA PRO A 130 9.77 -9.85 4.76
C PRO A 130 9.00 -10.54 5.88
N ASP A 131 7.68 -10.47 5.81
CA ASP A 131 6.78 -11.24 6.68
C ASP A 131 6.35 -12.53 5.96
N GLY A 132 5.49 -13.31 6.63
CA GLY A 132 4.75 -14.39 5.99
C GLY A 132 5.64 -15.47 5.35
N PRO A 133 5.12 -16.18 4.34
CA PRO A 133 5.88 -17.20 3.60
C PRO A 133 7.16 -16.66 2.93
N SER A 134 7.19 -15.38 2.57
CA SER A 134 8.34 -14.80 1.86
C SER A 134 9.58 -14.68 2.74
N PHE A 135 9.45 -14.59 4.08
CA PHE A 135 10.60 -14.56 4.99
C PHE A 135 11.53 -15.76 4.79
N ALA A 136 10.96 -16.97 4.68
CA ALA A 136 11.74 -18.19 4.52
C ALA A 136 12.47 -18.25 3.16
N MET A 137 11.92 -17.61 2.14
CA MET A 137 12.47 -17.60 0.78
C MET A 137 13.49 -16.47 0.57
N TYR A 138 13.32 -15.34 1.28
CA TYR A 138 14.12 -14.13 1.11
C TYR A 138 14.56 -13.52 2.46
N PRO A 139 15.27 -14.27 3.33
CA PRO A 139 15.57 -13.84 4.70
C PRO A 139 16.53 -12.63 4.77
N ASN A 140 17.28 -12.38 3.70
CA ASN A 140 18.24 -11.27 3.59
C ASN A 140 17.70 -10.11 2.73
N PHE A 141 16.40 -10.08 2.45
CA PHE A 141 15.77 -8.95 1.80
C PHE A 141 15.35 -7.93 2.86
N CYS A 142 15.53 -6.62 2.61
CA CYS A 142 15.21 -5.59 3.59
C CYS A 142 14.24 -4.56 3.01
N PRO A 143 12.91 -4.73 3.19
CA PRO A 143 11.90 -3.82 2.65
C PRO A 143 12.12 -2.36 3.05
N HIS A 144 12.42 -2.08 4.32
CA HIS A 144 12.70 -0.72 4.83
C HIS A 144 13.97 -0.04 4.24
N ARG A 145 14.83 -0.79 3.56
CA ARG A 145 16.06 -0.27 2.91
C ARG A 145 15.84 -0.03 1.42
N GLN A 146 14.80 -0.61 0.83
CA GLN A 146 14.59 -0.54 -0.62
C GLN A 146 14.40 0.90 -1.08
N GLN A 147 14.88 1.17 -2.29
CA GLN A 147 14.65 2.44 -2.97
C GLN A 147 13.15 2.73 -3.04
N PHE A 148 12.80 4.00 -2.87
CA PHE A 148 11.43 4.43 -3.04
C PHE A 148 11.14 4.44 -4.54
N GLY A 149 10.06 3.77 -4.94
CA GLY A 149 9.59 3.80 -6.31
C GLY A 149 9.04 5.18 -6.64
N ARG A 150 7.74 5.27 -6.92
CA ARG A 150 7.11 6.56 -7.23
C ARG A 150 5.91 6.77 -6.33
N PHE A 151 5.85 7.93 -5.69
CA PHE A 151 4.62 8.46 -5.12
C PHE A 151 4.35 9.83 -5.71
N PHE A 152 3.39 9.90 -6.64
CA PHE A 152 3.15 11.11 -7.40
C PHE A 152 1.67 11.44 -7.56
N ASN A 153 1.30 12.69 -7.27
CA ASN A 153 -0.03 13.24 -7.56
C ASN A 153 -1.18 12.38 -7.01
N ASN A 154 -1.01 11.87 -5.79
CA ASN A 154 -2.05 11.16 -5.07
C ASN A 154 -2.88 12.13 -4.24
N SER A 155 -4.14 11.81 -4.03
CA SER A 155 -5.04 12.58 -3.16
C SER A 155 -5.66 11.70 -2.08
N VAL A 156 -5.82 12.24 -0.88
CA VAL A 156 -6.46 11.55 0.24
C VAL A 156 -7.27 12.50 1.10
N HIS A 157 -8.51 12.13 1.38
CA HIS A 157 -9.31 12.90 2.30
C HIS A 157 -10.31 12.08 3.12
N SER A 158 -10.78 12.69 4.21
CA SER A 158 -11.84 12.13 5.05
C SER A 158 -11.49 10.78 5.68
N VAL A 159 -10.21 10.45 5.86
CA VAL A 159 -9.82 9.24 6.58
C VAL A 159 -9.70 9.49 8.09
N GLY A 160 -10.08 8.49 8.89
CA GLY A 160 -10.18 8.60 10.34
C GLY A 160 -8.85 8.65 11.11
N ARG A 161 -7.70 8.48 10.43
CA ARG A 161 -6.35 8.71 10.97
C ARG A 161 -5.49 9.48 9.97
N PHE A 162 -4.39 8.88 9.49
CA PHE A 162 -3.39 9.54 8.65
C PHE A 162 -3.74 9.45 7.17
N GLY A 163 -3.63 10.56 6.45
CA GLY A 163 -3.68 10.54 5.00
C GLY A 163 -2.56 9.68 4.40
N VAL A 164 -1.32 9.91 4.84
CA VAL A 164 -0.15 9.08 4.52
C VAL A 164 0.60 8.74 5.81
N TRP A 165 0.94 7.47 6.00
CA TRP A 165 1.68 6.98 7.15
C TRP A 165 2.87 6.10 6.73
N LEU A 166 4.08 6.48 7.14
CA LEU A 166 5.28 5.66 7.01
C LEU A 166 5.68 5.20 8.43
N PHE A 167 5.44 3.92 8.72
CA PHE A 167 5.67 3.32 10.04
C PHE A 167 5.84 1.80 9.88
N PRO A 168 6.79 1.13 10.57
CA PRO A 168 7.53 1.63 11.74
C PRO A 168 8.77 2.47 11.44
N GLU A 169 9.53 2.12 10.40
CA GLU A 169 10.81 2.74 10.05
C GLU A 169 10.95 2.76 8.52
N TYR A 170 11.70 3.74 8.02
CA TYR A 170 12.13 3.76 6.62
C TYR A 170 13.47 4.46 6.45
N SER A 171 14.52 3.70 6.11
CA SER A 171 15.88 4.21 5.96
C SER A 171 16.50 3.73 4.66
N PRO A 172 16.03 4.24 3.51
CA PRO A 172 16.42 3.72 2.22
C PRO A 172 17.88 3.95 1.87
N THR A 173 18.45 3.00 1.15
CA THR A 173 19.84 3.04 0.66
C THR A 173 19.89 2.92 -0.86
N VAL A 174 21.01 3.33 -1.45
CA VAL A 174 21.20 3.27 -2.91
C VAL A 174 21.15 1.81 -3.39
N SER A 175 21.73 0.86 -2.68
CA SER A 175 21.69 -0.56 -3.04
C SER A 175 20.42 -1.30 -2.62
N GLY A 176 19.65 -0.76 -1.67
CA GLY A 176 18.57 -1.50 -1.02
C GLY A 176 19.05 -2.65 -0.11
N SER A 177 20.36 -2.74 0.17
CA SER A 177 20.92 -3.82 0.99
C SER A 177 20.57 -3.66 2.46
N CYS A 178 20.56 -4.79 3.19
CA CYS A 178 20.39 -4.84 4.64
C CYS A 178 21.59 -4.27 5.43
N ILE A 179 22.76 -4.16 4.79
CA ILE A 179 23.95 -3.58 5.41
C ILE A 179 24.00 -2.06 5.20
N THR A 180 24.78 -1.37 6.02
CA THR A 180 24.99 0.07 5.89
C THR A 180 25.54 0.41 4.51
N ASP A 181 24.91 1.36 3.86
CA ASP A 181 25.22 1.86 2.52
C ASP A 181 24.84 3.34 2.43
N ASN A 182 25.21 3.98 1.33
CA ASN A 182 24.85 5.35 1.04
C ASN A 182 23.33 5.57 1.10
N PRO A 183 22.86 6.65 1.73
CA PRO A 183 21.44 6.95 1.81
C PRO A 183 20.86 7.24 0.43
N TYR A 184 19.63 6.79 0.21
CA TYR A 184 18.81 7.16 -0.95
C TYR A 184 17.78 8.21 -0.52
N GLN A 185 17.56 9.24 -1.34
CA GLN A 185 16.55 10.26 -1.08
C GLN A 185 15.19 9.80 -1.64
N ALA A 186 14.29 9.36 -0.76
CA ALA A 186 12.91 9.08 -1.12
C ALA A 186 12.14 10.39 -1.34
N ILE A 187 11.24 10.40 -2.32
CA ILE A 187 10.44 11.59 -2.68
C ILE A 187 8.96 11.24 -2.69
N ILE A 188 8.19 11.97 -1.89
CA ILE A 188 6.73 12.02 -1.93
C ILE A 188 6.34 13.32 -2.63
N GLU A 189 5.82 13.23 -3.85
CA GLU A 189 5.59 14.40 -4.71
C GLU A 189 4.10 14.62 -5.00
N GLY A 190 3.67 15.87 -4.93
CA GLY A 190 2.36 16.31 -5.44
C GLY A 190 1.16 15.80 -4.64
N LEU A 191 1.36 15.41 -3.37
CA LEU A 191 0.28 14.94 -2.51
C LEU A 191 -0.73 16.05 -2.22
N ILE A 192 -2.02 15.75 -2.34
CA ILE A 192 -3.10 16.59 -1.84
C ILE A 192 -3.81 15.85 -0.71
N SER A 193 -3.71 16.34 0.53
CA SER A 193 -4.26 15.68 1.73
C SER A 193 -5.14 16.65 2.51
N TRP A 194 -6.41 16.30 2.74
CA TRP A 194 -7.31 17.18 3.50
C TRP A 194 -8.37 16.47 4.32
N LYS A 195 -8.90 17.12 5.36
CA LYS A 195 -9.98 16.56 6.22
C LYS A 195 -9.69 15.15 6.75
N ASN A 196 -8.42 14.82 6.89
CA ASN A 196 -7.98 13.60 7.54
C ASN A 196 -7.81 13.91 9.03
N SER A 197 -7.98 12.93 9.93
CA SER A 197 -7.68 13.21 11.35
C SER A 197 -6.24 13.66 11.56
N ARG A 198 -5.32 13.22 10.69
CA ARG A 198 -3.92 13.66 10.59
C ARG A 198 -3.48 13.67 9.12
N GLY A 199 -2.64 14.62 8.73
CA GLY A 199 -2.15 14.76 7.36
C GLY A 199 -1.17 13.65 6.95
N ILE A 200 0.12 13.87 7.21
CA ILE A 200 1.22 12.97 6.84
C ILE A 200 2.07 12.74 8.08
N GLU A 201 2.50 11.50 8.33
CA GLU A 201 3.44 11.17 9.40
C GLU A 201 4.44 10.12 8.91
N TRP A 202 5.72 10.29 9.26
CA TRP A 202 6.75 9.27 9.14
C TRP A 202 7.48 9.13 10.46
N VAL A 203 7.72 7.89 10.86
CA VAL A 203 8.30 7.53 12.15
C VAL A 203 9.62 6.81 11.90
N MET A 204 10.63 7.10 12.73
CA MET A 204 11.97 6.49 12.66
C MET A 204 12.49 6.37 11.23
N SER A 205 12.25 7.39 10.40
CA SER A 205 12.58 7.36 8.98
C SER A 205 13.67 8.38 8.66
N SER A 206 14.58 8.04 7.76
CA SER A 206 15.60 8.94 7.25
C SER A 206 15.37 9.26 5.77
N THR A 207 15.90 10.40 5.31
CA THR A 207 16.04 10.72 3.88
C THR A 207 14.74 10.64 3.07
N VAL A 208 13.64 11.14 3.64
CA VAL A 208 12.35 11.37 2.96
C VAL A 208 12.19 12.87 2.66
N GLN A 209 11.92 13.21 1.41
CA GLN A 209 11.61 14.57 0.96
C GLN A 209 10.16 14.64 0.52
N ILE A 210 9.49 15.72 0.90
CA ILE A 210 8.14 16.02 0.43
C ILE A 210 8.22 17.24 -0.48
N THR A 211 7.70 17.11 -1.70
CA THR A 211 7.72 18.17 -2.71
C THR A 211 6.31 18.44 -3.22
N ASN A 212 5.99 19.72 -3.42
CA ASN A 212 4.71 20.16 -4.01
C ASN A 212 3.45 19.60 -3.31
N ALA A 213 3.52 19.32 -2.01
CA ALA A 213 2.38 18.83 -1.25
C ALA A 213 1.45 19.97 -0.78
N ARG A 214 0.15 19.72 -0.82
CA ARG A 214 -0.89 20.58 -0.26
C ARG A 214 -1.60 19.81 0.84
N VAL A 215 -1.40 20.24 2.09
CA VAL A 215 -2.05 19.65 3.26
C VAL A 215 -2.87 20.74 3.94
N PHE A 216 -4.18 20.53 4.08
CA PHE A 216 -5.12 21.54 4.59
C PHE A 216 -6.33 20.89 5.25
N ASP A 217 -7.10 21.67 6.02
CA ASP A 217 -8.32 21.20 6.71
C ASP A 217 -9.60 21.67 6.01
#